data_AF-A0A9P0SJ80-F1
#
_entry.id   AF-A0A9P0SJ80-F1
#
_cell.length_a   1.000
_cell.length_b   1.000
_cell.length_c   1.000
_cell.angle_alpha   90.00
_cell.angle_beta   90.00
_cell.angle_gamma   90.00
#
_symmetry.space_group_name_H-M   'P 1'
#
loop_
_entity.id
_entity.type
_entity.pdbx_description
1 polymer ?
#
loop_
_entity_poly.entity_id
_entity_poly.type
_entity_poly.pdbx_seq_one_letter_code
_entity_poly.pdbx_strand_id
1 'polypeptide(L)'
;MPLPFSVRAAFTCEISTEGPRFQIARQTKHMTVVAMPERDPVIIGAPKLVRPGEHVLLNCSSDFSLPPADINWYIGNEVQKQELWQRTELSLPQAGGLRASWRVLHLAVPKESGAVRVRCEAELPVEPPVLRDTSVVLTLYSRTQLSKYVANTGARIDIQLVWATMWVYALIVITL
;
A
#
# COMPACT_ATOMS: atom_id res chain seq x y z
N MET A 1 -21.62 -21.96 29.44
CA MET A 1 -20.66 -21.52 28.40
C MET A 1 -19.82 -20.41 28.98
N PRO A 2 -18.49 -20.57 29.11
CA PRO A 2 -17.65 -19.51 29.67
C PRO A 2 -17.56 -18.33 28.68
N LEU A 3 -17.52 -17.12 29.25
CA LEU A 3 -17.48 -15.82 28.56
C LEU A 3 -16.29 -15.69 27.58
N PRO A 4 -16.40 -14.86 26.52
CA PRO A 4 -15.52 -14.91 25.34
C PRO A 4 -14.11 -14.34 25.53
N PHE A 5 -13.71 -13.97 26.75
CA PHE A 5 -12.60 -13.03 26.97
C PHE A 5 -11.25 -13.65 27.32
N SER A 6 -11.10 -14.98 27.26
CA SER A 6 -9.79 -15.62 27.46
C SER A 6 -9.28 -16.22 26.15
N VAL A 7 -8.63 -15.36 25.36
CA VAL A 7 -7.85 -15.73 24.16
C VAL A 7 -6.63 -16.58 24.57
N ARG A 8 -6.24 -16.56 25.86
CA ARG A 8 -5.07 -17.27 26.41
C ARG A 8 -5.42 -17.98 27.72
N ALA A 9 -5.35 -19.31 27.71
CA ALA A 9 -5.59 -20.16 28.85
C ALA A 9 -4.31 -20.86 29.32
N ALA A 10 -4.21 -21.16 30.61
CA ALA A 10 -3.12 -21.94 31.18
C ALA A 10 -3.60 -23.37 31.47
N PHE A 11 -2.95 -24.35 30.85
CA PHE A 11 -3.20 -25.76 31.04
C PHE A 11 -2.09 -26.36 31.91
N THR A 12 -2.46 -26.97 33.02
CA THR A 12 -1.50 -27.61 33.94
C THR A 12 -1.68 -29.12 33.91
N CYS A 13 -0.60 -29.83 33.59
CA CYS A 13 -0.50 -31.26 33.78
C CYS A 13 0.04 -31.51 35.19
N GLU A 14 -0.69 -32.30 35.98
CA GLU A 14 -0.31 -32.71 37.34
C GLU A 14 -0.24 -34.24 37.41
N ILE A 15 0.87 -34.76 37.92
CA ILE A 15 1.10 -36.19 38.11
C ILE A 15 1.42 -36.41 39.59
N SER A 16 0.67 -37.31 40.24
CA SER A 16 0.84 -37.67 41.65
C SER A 16 1.26 -39.14 41.79
N THR A 17 2.28 -39.42 42.60
CA THR A 17 2.66 -40.79 42.96
C THR A 17 1.89 -41.30 44.17
N GLU A 18 1.61 -42.59 44.24
CA GLU A 18 1.00 -43.25 45.41
C GLU A 18 2.03 -43.47 46.54
N GLY A 19 1.55 -43.77 47.76
CA GLY A 19 2.36 -43.84 48.99
C GLY A 19 3.55 -44.81 48.97
N PRO A 20 4.47 -44.76 49.95
CA PRO A 20 4.44 -43.97 51.20
C PRO A 20 4.95 -42.52 51.07
N ARG A 21 5.45 -42.13 49.89
CA ARG A 21 5.85 -40.74 49.60
C ARG A 21 5.01 -40.21 48.44
N PHE A 22 4.05 -39.35 48.76
CA PHE A 22 3.28 -38.61 47.77
C PHE A 22 4.15 -37.51 47.17
N GLN A 23 4.62 -37.71 45.95
CA GLN A 23 5.30 -36.69 45.16
C GLN A 23 4.34 -36.16 44.11
N ILE A 24 4.41 -34.86 43.85
CA ILE A 24 3.58 -34.23 42.83
C ILE A 24 4.48 -33.46 41.87
N ALA A 25 4.45 -33.83 40.59
CA ALA A 25 5.05 -33.08 39.51
C ALA A 25 3.97 -32.27 38.78
N ARG A 26 4.21 -30.98 38.56
CA ARG A 26 3.30 -30.10 37.83
C ARG A 26 4.03 -29.38 36.72
N GLN A 27 3.40 -29.29 35.55
CA GLN A 27 3.88 -28.48 34.45
C GLN A 27 2.72 -27.67 33.86
N THR A 28 2.89 -26.35 33.77
CA THR A 28 1.88 -25.45 33.20
C THR A 28 2.36 -24.93 31.84
N LYS A 29 1.46 -24.92 30.86
CA LYS A 29 1.66 -24.34 29.53
C LYS A 29 0.52 -23.38 29.19
N HIS A 30 0.84 -22.31 28.47
CA HIS A 30 -0.16 -21.40 27.96
C HIS A 30 -0.56 -21.80 26.53
N MET A 31 -1.85 -21.86 26.27
CA MET A 31 -2.42 -22.01 24.93
C MET A 31 -3.17 -20.72 24.59
N THR A 32 -2.89 -20.18 23.41
CA THR A 32 -3.57 -19.00 22.88
C THR A 32 -4.42 -19.42 21.70
N VAL A 33 -5.71 -19.11 21.71
CA VAL A 33 -6.63 -19.33 20.59
C VAL A 33 -6.72 -18.03 19.80
N VAL A 34 -6.44 -18.07 18.51
CA VAL A 34 -6.53 -16.89 17.65
C VAL A 34 -7.62 -17.00 16.61
N ALA A 35 -8.20 -15.85 16.27
CA ALA A 35 -9.01 -15.70 15.08
C ALA A 35 -8.12 -15.05 14.01
N MET A 36 -7.72 -15.86 13.04
CA MET A 36 -6.97 -15.39 11.88
C MET A 36 -7.90 -14.59 10.96
N PRO A 37 -7.40 -13.52 10.32
CA PRO A 37 -8.17 -12.80 9.31
C PRO A 37 -8.52 -13.76 8.16
N GLU A 38 -9.77 -13.70 7.70
CA GLU A 38 -10.26 -14.60 6.65
C GLU A 38 -9.68 -14.21 5.29
N ARG A 39 -9.43 -12.92 5.08
CA ARG A 39 -8.94 -12.35 3.83
C ARG A 39 -7.59 -11.69 3.99
N ASP A 40 -6.86 -11.63 2.88
CA ASP A 40 -5.63 -10.85 2.78
C ASP A 40 -5.94 -9.34 2.94
N PRO A 41 -4.99 -8.54 3.45
CA PRO A 41 -5.22 -7.13 3.70
C PRO A 41 -5.43 -6.34 2.40
N VAL A 42 -6.28 -5.33 2.43
CA VAL A 42 -6.62 -4.53 1.25
C VAL A 42 -5.85 -3.21 1.26
N ILE A 43 -5.16 -2.92 0.17
CA ILE A 43 -4.49 -1.63 -0.06
C ILE A 43 -5.43 -0.70 -0.85
N ILE A 44 -5.77 0.43 -0.24
CA ILE A 44 -6.60 1.50 -0.78
C ILE A 44 -5.71 2.72 -1.07
N GLY A 45 -6.04 3.48 -2.12
CA GLY A 45 -5.30 4.69 -2.48
C GLY A 45 -4.06 4.43 -3.35
N ALA A 46 -3.94 3.26 -3.97
CA ALA A 46 -2.83 2.88 -4.86
C ALA A 46 -3.15 3.16 -6.35
N PRO A 47 -2.91 4.38 -6.88
CA PRO A 47 -3.09 4.66 -8.30
C PRO A 47 -2.09 3.87 -9.14
N LYS A 48 -2.54 3.31 -10.27
CA LYS A 48 -1.65 2.55 -11.18
C LYS A 48 -0.50 3.40 -11.73
N LEU A 49 -0.73 4.69 -11.92
CA LEU A 49 0.21 5.67 -12.50
C LEU A 49 0.45 6.80 -11.50
N VAL A 50 1.72 7.10 -11.22
CA VAL A 50 2.15 8.15 -10.28
C VAL A 50 3.26 9.01 -10.89
N ARG A 51 3.33 10.29 -10.48
CA ARG A 51 4.42 11.16 -10.91
C ARG A 51 5.65 10.96 -10.01
N PRO A 52 6.86 10.95 -10.58
CA PRO A 52 8.08 11.00 -9.79
C PRO A 52 8.10 12.24 -8.88
N GLY A 53 8.42 12.03 -7.59
CA GLY A 53 8.43 13.08 -6.57
C GLY A 53 7.06 13.47 -5.99
N GLU A 54 5.98 12.78 -6.37
CA GLU A 54 4.66 12.97 -5.76
C GLU A 54 4.56 12.23 -4.41
N HIS A 55 3.69 12.72 -3.53
CA HIS A 55 3.35 12.05 -2.28
C HIS A 55 2.04 11.29 -2.44
N VAL A 56 2.06 9.99 -2.15
CA VAL A 56 0.89 9.12 -2.25
C VAL A 56 0.52 8.63 -0.85
N LEU A 57 -0.76 8.67 -0.52
CA LEU A 57 -1.31 8.13 0.71
C LEU A 57 -1.90 6.76 0.43
N LEU A 58 -1.32 5.72 1.02
CA LEU A 58 -1.79 4.35 0.92
C LEU A 58 -2.39 3.94 2.26
N ASN A 59 -3.59 3.40 2.27
CA ASN A 59 -4.19 2.82 3.47
C ASN A 59 -4.23 1.30 3.29
N CYS A 60 -3.59 0.56 4.19
CA CYS A 60 -3.74 -0.88 4.25
C CYS A 60 -4.66 -1.23 5.41
N SER A 61 -5.74 -1.96 5.12
CA SER A 61 -6.71 -2.42 6.11
C SER A 61 -6.74 -3.94 6.13
N SER A 62 -6.59 -4.54 7.32
CA SER A 62 -6.76 -5.97 7.54
C SER A 62 -8.22 -6.33 7.79
N ASP A 63 -8.52 -7.61 7.60
CA ASP A 63 -9.78 -8.18 8.04
C ASP A 63 -9.80 -8.39 9.57
N PHE A 64 -10.99 -8.66 10.10
CA PHE A 64 -11.22 -8.85 11.51
C PHE A 64 -10.41 -10.01 12.08
N SER A 65 -9.61 -9.74 13.11
CA SER A 65 -8.74 -10.71 13.76
C SER A 65 -8.72 -10.55 15.28
N LEU A 66 -8.25 -11.60 15.97
CA LEU A 66 -8.02 -11.59 17.41
C LEU A 66 -6.78 -12.43 17.75
N PRO A 67 -5.71 -11.83 18.30
CA PRO A 67 -5.51 -10.40 18.53
C PRO A 67 -5.55 -9.58 17.21
N PRO A 68 -5.76 -8.26 17.28
CA PRO A 68 -5.72 -7.41 16.09
C PRO A 68 -4.35 -7.51 15.42
N ALA A 69 -4.34 -7.59 14.09
CA ALA A 69 -3.11 -7.68 13.31
C ALA A 69 -2.28 -6.38 13.39
N ASP A 70 -0.97 -6.50 13.48
CA ASP A 70 -0.02 -5.41 13.26
C ASP A 70 0.23 -5.25 11.76
N ILE A 71 0.11 -4.02 11.28
CA ILE A 71 0.25 -3.72 9.85
C ILE A 71 1.68 -3.25 9.59
N ASN A 72 2.40 -3.94 8.71
CA ASN A 72 3.75 -3.63 8.28
C ASN A 72 3.77 -3.24 6.80
N TRP A 73 4.59 -2.26 6.44
CA TRP A 73 4.71 -1.72 5.09
C TRP A 73 6.11 -1.96 4.56
N TYR A 74 6.19 -2.41 3.32
CA TYR A 74 7.43 -2.68 2.61
C TYR A 74 7.42 -1.92 1.28
N ILE A 75 8.51 -1.20 1.02
CA ILE A 75 8.75 -0.53 -0.26
C ILE A 75 9.87 -1.30 -0.95
N GLY A 76 9.56 -1.93 -2.08
CA GLY A 76 10.46 -2.88 -2.74
C GLY A 76 10.71 -4.09 -1.83
N ASN A 77 11.89 -4.15 -1.23
CA ASN A 77 12.30 -5.20 -0.29
C ASN A 77 12.68 -4.65 1.09
N GLU A 78 12.47 -3.34 1.32
CA GLU A 78 12.84 -2.67 2.56
C GLU A 78 11.61 -2.42 3.43
N VAL A 79 11.72 -2.74 4.72
CA VAL A 79 10.69 -2.44 5.70
C VAL A 79 10.68 -0.94 6.00
N GLN A 80 9.49 -0.34 5.98
CA GLN A 80 9.33 1.03 6.44
C GLN A 80 9.36 1.08 7.95
N LYS A 81 10.27 1.91 8.49
CA LYS A 81 10.34 2.15 9.92
C LYS A 81 9.04 2.76 10.37
N GLN A 82 8.42 2.14 11.37
CA GLN A 82 7.23 2.68 11.99
C GLN A 82 7.63 3.85 12.88
N GLU A 83 7.28 5.05 12.46
CA GLU A 83 7.39 6.22 13.33
C GLU A 83 6.33 6.15 14.43
N LEU A 84 6.60 6.75 15.60
CA LEU A 84 5.72 6.68 16.77
C LEU A 84 4.30 7.22 16.52
N TRP A 85 4.16 8.17 15.58
CA TRP A 85 2.88 8.77 15.18
C TRP A 85 2.12 7.94 14.12
N GLN A 86 2.77 6.94 13.50
CA GLN A 86 2.16 6.04 12.51
C GLN A 86 1.69 4.74 13.18
N ARG A 87 0.99 4.85 14.31
CA ARG A 87 0.47 3.68 15.01
C ARG A 87 -0.64 3.03 14.18
N THR A 88 -0.69 1.70 14.21
CA THR A 88 -1.83 0.93 13.71
C THR A 88 -3.10 1.36 14.42
N GLU A 89 -4.09 1.79 13.66
CA GLU A 89 -5.43 2.11 14.14
C GLU A 89 -6.29 0.85 14.22
N LEU A 90 -7.26 0.84 15.13
CA LEU A 90 -8.09 -0.32 15.41
C LEU A 90 -9.58 0.04 15.30
N SER A 91 -10.37 -0.86 14.75
CA SER A 91 -11.82 -0.73 14.75
C SER A 91 -12.40 -0.93 16.15
N LEU A 92 -13.67 -0.51 16.30
CA LEU A 92 -14.47 -0.92 17.43
C LEU A 92 -14.56 -2.47 17.48
N PRO A 93 -14.52 -3.08 18.68
CA PRO A 93 -14.69 -4.52 18.80
C PRO A 93 -16.04 -4.97 18.22
N GLN A 94 -16.00 -6.01 17.39
CA GLN A 94 -17.20 -6.71 16.94
C GLN A 94 -17.55 -7.90 17.85
N ALA A 95 -18.55 -8.68 17.44
CA ALA A 95 -18.89 -9.95 18.08
C ALA A 95 -17.62 -10.81 18.26
N GLY A 96 -17.47 -11.42 19.44
CA GLY A 96 -16.29 -12.20 19.78
C GLY A 96 -15.02 -11.39 20.06
N GLY A 97 -15.09 -10.05 20.11
CA GLY A 97 -13.94 -9.18 20.40
C GLY A 97 -13.00 -8.95 19.21
N LEU A 98 -13.38 -9.42 18.03
CA LEU A 98 -12.61 -9.24 16.79
C LEU A 98 -12.44 -7.76 16.47
N ARG A 99 -11.26 -7.40 15.98
CA ARG A 99 -10.95 -6.04 15.52
C ARG A 99 -10.24 -6.10 14.19
N ALA A 100 -10.62 -5.19 13.30
CA ALA A 100 -9.87 -4.88 12.11
C ALA A 100 -8.82 -3.82 12.46
N SER A 101 -7.70 -3.85 11.75
CA SER A 101 -6.61 -2.90 11.95
C SER A 101 -6.21 -2.25 10.63
N TRP A 102 -5.75 -1.01 10.66
CA TRP A 102 -5.27 -0.35 9.46
C TRP A 102 -4.13 0.62 9.75
N ARG A 103 -3.34 0.92 8.71
CA ARG A 103 -2.24 1.89 8.80
C ARG A 103 -2.06 2.63 7.49
N VAL A 104 -1.93 3.96 7.60
CA VAL A 104 -1.66 4.83 6.46
C VAL A 104 -0.15 4.98 6.25
N LEU A 105 0.31 4.76 5.02
CA LEU A 105 1.67 5.01 4.57
C LEU A 105 1.72 6.31 3.77
N HIS A 106 2.62 7.20 4.16
CA HIS A 106 2.95 8.41 3.42
C HIS A 106 4.15 8.09 2.52
N LEU A 107 3.88 7.68 1.29
CA LEU A 107 4.92 7.28 0.33
C LEU A 107 5.42 8.50 -0.44
N ALA A 108 6.72 8.80 -0.32
CA ALA A 108 7.40 9.71 -1.24
C ALA A 108 7.87 8.92 -2.46
N VAL A 109 7.26 9.17 -3.63
CA VAL A 109 7.59 8.46 -4.86
C VAL A 109 9.01 8.85 -5.31
N PRO A 110 9.91 7.89 -5.59
CA PRO A 110 11.26 8.18 -6.03
C PRO A 110 11.25 9.01 -7.33
N LYS A 111 12.28 9.84 -7.49
CA LYS A 111 12.41 10.75 -8.66
C LYS A 111 12.82 10.02 -9.94
N GLU A 112 13.36 8.82 -9.80
CA GLU A 112 13.75 7.92 -10.88
C GLU A 112 12.51 7.38 -11.59
N SER A 113 12.53 7.32 -12.93
CA SER A 113 11.49 6.63 -13.69
C SER A 113 11.58 5.11 -13.48
N GLY A 114 10.45 4.43 -13.31
CA GLY A 114 10.43 2.99 -13.10
C GLY A 114 9.11 2.49 -12.53
N ALA A 115 9.18 1.43 -11.73
CA ALA A 115 8.04 0.89 -11.00
C ALA A 115 8.42 0.68 -9.54
N VAL A 116 7.50 1.02 -8.64
CA VAL A 116 7.67 0.83 -7.19
C VAL A 116 6.67 -0.23 -6.74
N ARG A 117 7.18 -1.33 -6.19
CA ARG A 117 6.36 -2.33 -5.52
C ARG A 117 6.15 -1.91 -4.07
N VAL A 118 4.90 -1.88 -3.63
CA VAL A 118 4.54 -1.68 -2.23
C VAL A 118 3.86 -2.94 -1.74
N ARG A 119 4.35 -3.52 -0.65
CA ARG A 119 3.74 -4.69 -0.01
C ARG A 119 3.26 -4.29 1.39
N CYS A 120 2.03 -4.65 1.70
CA CYS A 120 1.48 -4.58 3.04
C CYS A 120 1.44 -5.99 3.63
N GLU A 121 1.84 -6.13 4.88
CA GLU A 121 1.77 -7.37 5.66
C GLU A 121 0.91 -7.12 6.90
N ALA A 122 -0.07 -7.97 7.15
CA ALA A 122 -0.85 -8.04 8.38
C ALA A 122 -0.35 -9.23 9.20
N GLU A 123 0.30 -8.95 10.33
CA GLU A 123 0.96 -9.93 11.18
C GLU A 123 0.21 -10.08 12.51
N LEU A 124 -0.09 -11.31 12.92
CA LEU A 124 -0.65 -11.58 14.24
C LEU A 124 0.48 -11.86 15.23
N PRO A 125 0.50 -11.21 16.40
CA PRO A 125 1.54 -11.39 17.43
C PRO A 125 1.36 -12.72 18.21
N VAL A 126 1.49 -13.84 17.50
CA VAL A 126 1.41 -15.20 18.03
C VAL A 126 2.62 -16.02 17.64
N GLU A 127 2.81 -17.15 18.30
CA GLU A 127 3.95 -18.04 18.07
C GLU A 127 3.43 -19.42 17.63
N PRO A 128 3.71 -19.87 16.39
CA PRO A 128 4.39 -19.14 15.30
C PRO A 128 3.54 -17.98 14.74
N PRO A 129 4.17 -16.93 14.15
CA PRO A 129 3.44 -15.77 13.64
C PRO A 129 2.59 -16.15 12.43
N VAL A 130 1.36 -15.63 12.40
CA VAL A 130 0.47 -15.77 11.25
C VAL A 130 0.55 -14.47 10.45
N LEU A 131 0.85 -14.58 9.16
CA LEU A 131 1.04 -13.44 8.26
C LEU A 131 0.15 -13.55 7.03
N ARG A 132 -0.38 -12.41 6.61
CA ARG A 132 -1.18 -12.22 5.39
C ARG A 132 -0.67 -11.00 4.67
N ASP A 133 -0.35 -11.11 3.40
CA ASP A 133 0.25 -10.02 2.65
C ASP A 133 -0.51 -9.69 1.37
N THR A 134 -0.33 -8.46 0.90
CA THR A 134 -0.83 -8.02 -0.40
C THR A 134 0.14 -7.02 -0.98
N SER A 135 0.38 -7.11 -2.29
CA SER A 135 1.30 -6.23 -2.98
C SER A 135 0.66 -5.53 -4.16
N VAL A 136 1.06 -4.28 -4.37
CA VAL A 136 0.66 -3.43 -5.48
C VAL A 136 1.90 -2.85 -6.14
N VAL A 137 1.82 -2.59 -7.45
CA VAL A 137 2.91 -1.99 -8.21
C VAL A 137 2.43 -0.66 -8.77
N LEU A 138 3.12 0.41 -8.41
CA LEU A 138 2.89 1.77 -8.90
C LEU A 138 3.86 2.03 -10.07
N THR A 139 3.33 2.42 -11.23
CA THR A 139 4.16 2.75 -12.40
C THR A 139 4.43 4.25 -12.46
N LEU A 140 5.70 4.63 -12.59
CA LEU A 140 6.14 6.02 -12.60
C LEU A 140 6.29 6.49 -14.04
N TYR A 141 5.55 7.54 -14.40
CA TYR A 141 5.71 8.14 -15.73
C TYR A 141 6.63 9.35 -15.67
N SER A 142 7.61 9.38 -16.57
CA SER A 142 8.45 10.56 -16.78
C SER A 142 7.56 11.74 -17.18
N ARG A 143 7.88 12.96 -16.70
CA ARG A 143 7.25 14.19 -17.21
C ARG A 143 7.34 14.13 -18.73
N THR A 144 6.18 14.00 -19.38
CA THR A 144 6.08 14.12 -20.82
C THR A 144 6.72 15.45 -21.22
N GLN A 145 7.79 15.36 -22.00
CA GLN A 145 8.33 16.47 -22.76
C GLN A 145 7.16 17.16 -23.48
N LEU A 146 6.82 18.38 -23.09
CA LEU A 146 5.84 19.23 -23.78
C LEU A 146 6.32 19.67 -25.18
N SER A 147 7.45 19.15 -25.69
CA SER A 147 8.03 19.51 -26.98
C SER A 147 7.31 18.90 -28.19
N LYS A 148 6.35 17.98 -28.01
CA LYS A 148 5.67 17.34 -29.16
C LYS A 148 4.53 18.17 -29.77
N TYR A 149 3.99 19.16 -29.04
CA TYR A 149 2.84 19.97 -29.50
C TYR A 149 3.21 21.42 -29.88
N VAL A 150 4.49 21.80 -29.81
CA VAL A 150 4.98 23.11 -30.28
C VAL A 150 6.02 22.89 -31.39
N ALA A 151 5.57 22.29 -32.50
CA ALA A 151 6.20 22.53 -33.79
C ALA A 151 5.40 23.65 -34.46
N ASN A 152 5.68 24.90 -34.07
CA ASN A 152 5.22 26.05 -34.83
C ASN A 152 6.06 26.07 -36.12
N THR A 153 5.64 25.32 -37.14
CA THR A 153 6.10 25.55 -38.50
C THR A 153 5.51 26.87 -38.97
N GLY A 154 6.15 27.96 -38.54
CA GLY A 154 5.96 29.28 -39.12
C GLY A 154 6.35 29.19 -40.59
N ALA A 155 5.33 29.07 -41.45
CA ALA A 155 5.49 29.16 -42.88
C ALA A 155 6.16 30.50 -43.20
N ARG A 156 7.39 30.45 -43.72
CA ARG A 156 8.06 31.61 -44.31
C ARG A 156 7.29 31.95 -45.58
N ILE A 157 6.43 32.96 -45.51
CA ILE A 157 5.76 33.51 -46.69
C ILE A 157 6.83 34.24 -47.49
N ASP A 158 7.21 33.68 -48.64
CA ASP A 158 8.19 34.29 -49.53
C ASP A 158 7.58 35.50 -50.24
N ILE A 159 7.93 36.68 -49.75
CA ILE A 159 7.38 37.97 -50.18
C ILE A 159 7.58 38.21 -51.70
N GLN A 160 8.58 37.58 -52.32
CA GLN A 160 8.86 37.65 -53.76
C GLN A 160 7.70 37.16 -54.64
N LEU A 161 6.96 36.13 -54.23
CA LEU A 161 5.82 35.60 -54.98
C LEU A 161 4.59 36.53 -54.94
N VAL A 162 4.41 37.25 -53.82
CA VAL A 162 3.33 38.25 -53.68
C VAL A 162 3.59 39.45 -54.60
N TRP A 163 4.86 39.83 -54.77
CA TRP A 163 5.21 40.98 -55.62
C TRP A 163 5.10 40.63 -57.10
N ALA A 164 5.47 39.40 -57.47
CA ALA A 164 5.29 38.90 -58.84
C ALA A 164 3.80 38.84 -59.24
N THR A 165 2.93 38.34 -58.35
CA THR A 165 1.48 38.28 -58.61
C THR A 165 0.84 39.66 -58.70
N MET A 166 1.25 40.62 -57.85
CA MET A 166 0.80 42.01 -57.96
C MET A 166 1.26 42.70 -59.26
N TRP A 167 2.49 42.43 -59.71
CA TRP A 167 2.99 42.95 -60.99
C TRP A 167 2.24 42.40 -62.20
N VAL A 168 1.96 41.10 -62.21
CA VAL A 168 1.16 40.46 -63.27
C VAL A 168 -0.26 41.02 -63.29
N TYR A 169 -0.89 41.22 -62.13
CA TYR A 169 -2.22 41.80 -62.04
C TYR A 169 -2.24 43.25 -62.57
N ALA A 170 -1.22 44.05 -62.25
CA ALA A 170 -1.09 45.41 -62.78
C ALA A 170 -0.92 45.43 -64.31
N LEU A 171 -0.14 44.52 -64.88
CA LEU A 171 0.02 44.40 -66.34
C LEU A 171 -1.30 44.03 -67.05
N ILE A 172 -2.10 43.14 -66.46
CA ILE A 172 -3.39 42.72 -67.01
C ILE A 172 -4.39 43.89 -66.99
N VAL A 173 -4.46 44.67 -65.90
CA VAL A 173 -5.40 45.81 -65.80
C VAL A 173 -5.04 46.96 -66.76
N ILE A 174 -3.78 47.12 -67.15
CA ILE A 174 -3.35 48.18 -68.08
C ILE A 174 -3.65 47.82 -69.55
N THR A 175 -3.94 46.54 -69.84
CA THR A 175 -4.18 46.04 -71.21
C THR A 175 -5.66 45.82 -71.56
N LEU A 176 -6.57 46.18 -70.66
CA LEU A 176 -8.04 46.21 -70.82
C LEU A 176 -8.56 47.65 -70.81
#